data_AF-A0A7S2V2E8-F1
#
_entry.id   AF-A0A7S2V2E8-F1
#
_cell.length_a   1.000
_cell.length_b   1.000
_cell.length_c   1.000
_cell.angle_alpha   90.00
_cell.angle_beta   90.00
_cell.angle_gamma   90.00
#
_symmetry.space_group_name_H-M   'P 1'
#
loop_
_entity.id
_entity.type
_entity.pdbx_description
1 polymer ?
#
loop_
_entity_poly.entity_id
_entity_poly.type
_entity_poly.pdbx_seq_one_letter_code
_entity_poly.pdbx_strand_id
1 'polypeptide(L)'
;LGGGQELRGRVVQVVLEEPGVHHVRVEEVDRNTGEIVRSSVTQIYAKYVRREFRSLATADREAFLDALEMVYRLPEDVGTRLYGADYHDIGYFMGKHQRLIGNPDCDQEAEFLPAHTELVLEFERNLQLINPSLSLPYWDFTQDAARLAAASAGKGGLSELHGSGGLFESASLGALPSPAEALLSSTSKKKNQFSGGKVALRGLLAEDGHRWSAVSLSAEEWPSSSPSPINGYGILRAPWNSNPYPYISRFGSIFGFIPGAEMVPTCQDHADLLRSETLADFAQDLLPLGLGQLALAVGGVMGPDYAMALKAARVNPASARQIAYAGADIQRHMWVQGLLSCPTGCPLPEMNQEDVTPSSSQDAINSAEDLDHP
;
A
#
# COMPACT_ATOMS: atom_id res chain seq x y z
N LEU A 1 -6.87 31.90 -29.12
CA LEU A 1 -5.81 31.53 -28.17
C LEU A 1 -5.53 32.77 -27.33
N GLY A 2 -6.43 33.11 -26.41
CA GLY A 2 -6.35 34.29 -25.56
C GLY A 2 -6.33 33.84 -24.10
N GLY A 3 -5.32 34.24 -23.35
CA GLY A 3 -5.14 33.86 -21.94
C GLY A 3 -3.76 33.27 -21.58
N GLY A 4 -2.69 33.61 -22.29
CA GLY A 4 -1.33 33.17 -21.94
C GLY A 4 -0.61 34.16 -21.02
N GLN A 5 0.24 33.64 -20.13
CA GLN A 5 1.15 34.46 -19.32
C GLN A 5 2.23 35.07 -20.22
N GLU A 6 2.35 36.40 -20.24
CA GLU A 6 3.45 37.09 -20.92
C GLU A 6 4.58 37.36 -19.94
N LEU A 7 5.79 36.92 -20.28
CA LEU A 7 6.98 37.08 -19.45
C LEU A 7 8.09 37.77 -20.25
N ARG A 8 8.81 38.70 -19.62
CA ARG A 8 9.86 39.50 -20.26
C ARG A 8 11.17 39.42 -19.49
N GLY A 9 12.28 39.17 -20.19
CA GLY A 9 13.59 39.11 -19.57
C GLY A 9 14.67 38.62 -20.53
N ARG A 10 15.94 38.72 -20.12
CA ARG A 10 17.06 38.08 -20.85
C ARG A 10 17.01 36.56 -20.72
N VAL A 11 16.47 36.08 -19.61
CA VAL A 11 16.12 34.69 -19.34
C VAL A 11 14.71 34.73 -18.78
N VAL A 12 13.86 33.84 -19.29
CA VAL A 12 12.47 33.69 -18.85
C VAL A 12 12.28 32.25 -18.42
N GLN A 13 11.68 32.06 -17.25
CA GLN A 13 11.30 30.76 -16.74
C GLN A 13 9.77 30.70 -16.68
N VAL A 14 9.21 29.64 -17.24
CA VAL A 14 7.78 29.33 -17.18
C VAL A 14 7.61 27.98 -16.50
N VAL A 15 6.69 27.89 -15.56
CA VAL A 15 6.26 26.63 -14.94
C VAL A 15 4.91 26.28 -15.55
N LEU A 16 4.78 25.06 -16.07
CA LEU A 16 3.52 24.57 -16.62
C LEU A 16 2.80 23.85 -15.48
N GLU A 17 1.72 24.46 -14.98
CA GLU A 17 1.00 23.97 -13.80
C GLU A 17 0.02 22.84 -14.15
N GLU A 18 -0.41 22.77 -15.41
CA GLU A 18 -1.36 21.75 -15.89
C GLU A 18 -0.71 20.76 -16.87
N PRO A 19 -1.06 19.46 -16.81
CA PRO A 19 -0.66 18.51 -17.84
C PRO A 19 -1.34 18.84 -19.17
N GLY A 20 -0.70 18.47 -20.28
CA GLY A 20 -1.24 18.67 -21.62
C GLY A 20 -0.23 19.20 -22.62
N VAL A 21 -0.75 19.68 -23.74
CA VAL A 21 0.05 20.29 -24.81
C VAL A 21 0.02 21.80 -24.64
N HIS A 22 1.19 22.38 -24.43
CA HIS A 22 1.37 23.82 -24.27
C HIS A 22 2.11 24.38 -25.48
N HIS A 23 1.60 25.47 -26.04
CA HIS A 23 2.28 26.19 -27.13
C HIS A 23 3.03 27.38 -26.55
N VAL A 24 4.36 27.27 -26.53
CA VAL A 24 5.23 28.35 -26.03
C VAL A 24 5.74 29.16 -27.20
N ARG A 25 5.49 30.47 -27.16
CA ARG A 25 6.06 31.43 -28.11
C ARG A 25 7.18 32.21 -27.42
N VAL A 26 8.32 32.29 -28.09
CA VAL A 26 9.46 33.11 -27.68
C VAL A 26 9.69 34.19 -28.73
N GLU A 27 9.68 35.45 -28.32
CA GLU A 27 9.88 36.62 -29.17
C GLU A 27 11.12 37.40 -28.73
N GLU A 28 12.03 37.68 -29.67
CA GLU A 28 13.11 38.65 -29.51
C GLU A 28 12.58 40.02 -29.92
N VAL A 29 12.63 41.00 -29.03
CA VAL A 29 12.07 42.33 -29.25
C VAL A 29 13.17 43.38 -29.20
N ASP A 30 13.23 44.25 -30.20
CA ASP A 30 14.13 45.40 -30.21
C ASP A 30 13.74 46.37 -29.08
N ARG A 31 14.69 46.71 -28.23
CA ARG A 31 14.43 47.54 -27.04
C ARG A 31 14.06 48.99 -27.35
N ASN A 32 14.47 49.50 -28.51
CA ASN A 32 14.29 50.89 -28.90
C ASN A 32 12.99 51.07 -29.70
N THR A 33 12.67 50.12 -30.59
CA THR A 33 11.48 50.22 -31.46
C THR A 33 10.29 49.44 -30.93
N GLY A 34 10.52 48.45 -30.05
CA GLY A 34 9.48 47.51 -29.60
C GLY A 34 9.08 46.50 -30.66
N GLU A 35 9.78 46.44 -31.80
CA GLU A 35 9.48 45.51 -32.88
C GLU A 35 10.00 44.10 -32.56
N ILE A 36 9.24 43.09 -32.94
CA ILE A 36 9.67 41.68 -32.86
C ILE A 36 10.69 41.43 -33.96
N VAL A 37 11.94 41.21 -33.57
CA VAL A 37 13.08 40.90 -34.44
C VAL A 37 13.07 39.43 -34.84
N ARG A 38 12.62 38.54 -33.94
CA ARG A 38 12.53 37.10 -34.17
C ARG A 38 11.40 36.50 -33.35
N SER A 39 10.74 35.48 -33.88
CA SER A 39 9.74 34.70 -33.13
C SER A 39 9.93 33.21 -33.42
N SER A 40 9.70 32.38 -32.41
CA SER A 40 9.63 30.93 -32.53
C SER A 40 8.47 30.41 -31.69
N VAL A 41 7.77 29.39 -32.19
CA VAL A 41 6.71 28.69 -31.47
C VAL A 41 7.10 27.23 -31.36
N THR A 42 7.03 26.68 -30.16
CA THR A 42 7.26 25.25 -29.91
C THR A 42 6.11 24.64 -29.11
N GLN A 43 5.93 23.34 -29.27
CA GLN A 43 5.00 22.54 -28.48
C GLN A 43 5.76 21.86 -27.35
N ILE A 44 5.28 22.04 -26.12
CA ILE A 44 5.81 21.38 -24.92
C ILE A 44 4.73 20.48 -24.36
N TYR A 45 5.10 19.26 -23.98
CA TYR A 45 4.20 18.30 -23.35
C TYR A 45 4.48 18.27 -21.85
N ALA A 46 3.49 18.67 -21.05
CA ALA A 46 3.48 18.46 -19.62
C ALA A 46 2.73 17.15 -19.32
N LYS A 47 3.35 16.24 -18.57
CA LYS A 47 2.77 14.93 -18.24
C LYS A 47 3.14 14.57 -16.80
N TYR A 48 2.26 13.81 -16.15
CA TYR A 48 2.60 13.10 -14.92
C TYR A 48 3.68 12.05 -15.19
N VAL A 49 4.63 11.93 -14.27
CA VAL A 49 5.75 10.98 -14.36
C VAL A 49 5.86 10.23 -13.05
N ARG A 50 5.45 8.96 -13.07
CA ARG A 50 5.66 8.04 -11.95
C ARG A 50 7.16 7.78 -11.78
N ARG A 51 7.65 7.92 -10.57
CA ARG A 51 9.08 7.77 -10.21
C ARG A 51 9.23 6.78 -9.08
N GLU A 52 10.43 6.21 -8.98
CA GLU A 52 10.77 5.31 -7.88
C GLU A 52 10.73 6.09 -6.56
N PHE A 53 10.02 5.58 -5.56
CA PHE A 53 9.75 6.28 -4.29
C PHE A 53 11.01 6.86 -3.62
N ARG A 54 12.13 6.12 -3.67
CA ARG A 54 13.41 6.49 -3.03
C ARG A 54 14.20 7.50 -3.86
N SER A 55 13.81 7.72 -5.11
CA SER A 55 14.38 8.73 -6.01
C SER A 55 13.64 10.06 -5.99
N LEU A 56 12.49 10.14 -5.30
CA LEU A 56 11.74 11.38 -5.15
C LEU A 56 12.55 12.41 -4.36
N ALA A 57 12.38 13.69 -4.71
CA ALA A 57 12.83 14.77 -3.83
C ALA A 57 12.04 14.69 -2.51
N THR A 58 12.66 15.12 -1.41
CA THR A 58 12.01 15.09 -0.09
C THR A 58 10.65 15.80 -0.11
N ALA A 59 10.56 16.96 -0.75
CA ALA A 59 9.32 17.72 -0.86
C ALA A 59 8.21 16.93 -1.61
N ASP A 60 8.55 16.30 -2.74
CA ASP A 60 7.59 15.50 -3.51
C ASP A 60 7.12 14.26 -2.72
N ARG A 61 8.05 13.64 -1.98
CA ARG A 61 7.74 12.48 -1.15
C ARG A 61 6.82 12.84 0.01
N GLU A 62 7.09 13.92 0.72
CA GLU A 62 6.21 14.37 1.81
C GLU A 62 4.84 14.78 1.27
N ALA A 63 4.78 15.52 0.15
CA ALA A 63 3.51 15.88 -0.48
C ALA A 63 2.67 14.64 -0.87
N PHE A 64 3.32 13.57 -1.34
CA PHE A 64 2.65 12.29 -1.59
C PHE A 64 2.17 11.63 -0.29
N LEU A 65 3.00 11.56 0.76
CA LEU A 65 2.64 10.94 2.03
C LEU A 65 1.53 11.71 2.77
N ASP A 66 1.53 13.04 2.67
CA ASP A 66 0.48 13.91 3.22
C ASP A 66 -0.86 13.66 2.54
N ALA A 67 -0.89 13.65 1.20
CA ALA A 67 -2.12 13.34 0.46
C ALA A 67 -2.59 11.90 0.72
N LEU A 68 -1.67 10.95 0.80
CA LEU A 68 -1.98 9.57 1.15
C LEU A 68 -2.61 9.49 2.55
N GLU A 69 -2.05 10.18 3.53
CA GLU A 69 -2.60 10.24 4.88
C GLU A 69 -4.03 10.81 4.90
N MET A 70 -4.32 11.82 4.08
CA MET A 70 -5.68 12.36 3.95
C MET A 70 -6.66 11.29 3.44
N VAL A 71 -6.30 10.51 2.41
CA VAL A 71 -7.15 9.39 1.93
C VAL A 71 -7.43 8.36 3.04
N TYR A 72 -6.47 8.15 3.93
CA TYR A 72 -6.57 7.18 5.01
C TYR A 72 -7.30 7.69 6.26
N ARG A 73 -7.35 9.01 6.48
CA ARG A 73 -7.88 9.60 7.73
C ARG A 73 -9.19 10.35 7.54
N LEU A 74 -9.44 10.91 6.37
CA LEU A 74 -10.67 11.67 6.11
C LEU A 74 -11.81 10.71 5.78
N PRO A 75 -12.93 10.79 6.51
CA PRO A 75 -14.14 10.07 6.13
C PRO A 75 -14.67 10.52 4.76
N GLU A 76 -15.32 9.61 4.03
CA GLU A 76 -15.93 9.86 2.72
C GLU A 76 -16.75 11.16 2.65
N ASP A 77 -17.61 11.40 3.65
CA ASP A 77 -18.50 12.57 3.65
C ASP A 77 -17.73 13.89 3.83
N VAL A 78 -16.64 13.88 4.59
CA VAL A 78 -15.76 15.03 4.80
C VAL A 78 -14.94 15.28 3.53
N GLY A 79 -14.30 14.23 3.00
CA GLY A 79 -13.45 14.36 1.82
C GLY A 79 -14.22 14.78 0.57
N THR A 80 -15.45 14.29 0.38
CA THR A 80 -16.30 14.74 -0.74
C THR A 80 -16.72 16.21 -0.62
N ARG A 81 -16.87 16.75 0.59
CA ARG A 81 -17.10 18.19 0.81
C ARG A 81 -15.86 19.02 0.49
N LEU A 82 -14.67 18.55 0.84
CA LEU A 82 -13.41 19.28 0.67
C LEU A 82 -12.87 19.20 -0.77
N TYR A 83 -12.90 18.01 -1.37
CA TYR A 83 -12.21 17.71 -2.64
C TYR A 83 -13.16 17.40 -3.80
N GLY A 84 -14.47 17.43 -3.56
CA GLY A 84 -15.51 17.22 -4.56
C GLY A 84 -16.06 15.80 -4.60
N ALA A 85 -17.13 15.63 -5.38
CA ALA A 85 -17.93 14.39 -5.40
C ALA A 85 -17.18 13.13 -5.91
N ASP A 86 -16.05 13.30 -6.57
CA ASP A 86 -15.22 12.20 -7.08
C ASP A 86 -14.18 11.71 -6.05
N TYR A 87 -14.11 12.33 -4.86
CA TYR A 87 -13.24 11.88 -3.78
C TYR A 87 -13.75 10.58 -3.17
N HIS A 88 -12.81 9.70 -2.83
CA HIS A 88 -13.05 8.47 -2.09
C HIS A 88 -12.04 8.25 -0.97
N ASP A 89 -12.50 7.76 0.18
CA ASP A 89 -11.66 7.37 1.31
C ASP A 89 -10.98 6.01 1.08
N ILE A 90 -10.13 5.60 2.02
CA ILE A 90 -9.46 4.30 1.92
C ILE A 90 -10.43 3.11 1.99
N GLY A 91 -11.54 3.23 2.71
CA GLY A 91 -12.56 2.20 2.85
C GLY A 91 -13.16 1.81 1.50
N TYR A 92 -13.39 2.79 0.64
CA TYR A 92 -13.76 2.59 -0.77
C TYR A 92 -12.74 1.69 -1.49
N PHE A 93 -11.47 2.09 -1.58
CA PHE A 93 -10.46 1.34 -2.34
C PHE A 93 -10.22 -0.08 -1.78
N MET A 94 -10.20 -0.21 -0.45
CA MET A 94 -10.09 -1.51 0.21
C MET A 94 -11.30 -2.38 -0.07
N GLY A 95 -12.51 -1.81 -0.02
CA GLY A 95 -13.76 -2.49 -0.38
C GLY A 95 -13.78 -2.99 -1.82
N LYS A 96 -13.34 -2.15 -2.78
CA LYS A 96 -13.17 -2.52 -4.19
C LYS A 96 -12.28 -3.73 -4.32
N HIS A 97 -11.08 -3.64 -3.75
CA HIS A 97 -10.07 -4.69 -3.85
C HIS A 97 -10.56 -6.00 -3.21
N GLN A 98 -11.16 -5.94 -2.02
CA GLN A 98 -11.68 -7.12 -1.32
C GLN A 98 -12.82 -7.81 -2.09
N ARG A 99 -13.68 -7.06 -2.78
CA ARG A 99 -14.70 -7.65 -3.64
C ARG A 99 -14.11 -8.32 -4.87
N LEU A 100 -13.18 -7.65 -5.54
CA LEU A 100 -12.59 -8.18 -6.77
C LEU A 100 -11.86 -9.50 -6.46
N ILE A 101 -11.01 -9.54 -5.44
CA ILE A 101 -10.31 -10.77 -5.01
C ILE A 101 -11.23 -11.84 -4.41
N GLY A 102 -12.42 -11.43 -3.97
CA GLY A 102 -13.42 -12.30 -3.33
C GLY A 102 -14.53 -12.77 -4.26
N ASN A 103 -14.51 -12.35 -5.52
CA ASN A 103 -15.55 -12.71 -6.48
C ASN A 103 -15.17 -14.03 -7.18
N PRO A 104 -16.03 -15.07 -7.20
CA PRO A 104 -15.76 -16.26 -8.01
C PRO A 104 -15.72 -15.97 -9.52
N ASP A 105 -16.39 -14.89 -9.96
CA ASP A 105 -16.55 -14.50 -11.35
C ASP A 105 -15.57 -13.38 -11.80
N CYS A 106 -14.80 -12.76 -10.88
CA CYS A 106 -13.82 -11.71 -11.18
C CYS A 106 -12.53 -11.94 -10.37
N ASP A 107 -11.36 -11.58 -10.89
CA ASP A 107 -10.04 -12.03 -10.36
C ASP A 107 -9.69 -13.47 -10.73
N GLN A 108 -10.07 -13.86 -11.96
CA GLN A 108 -9.37 -14.91 -12.70
C GLN A 108 -8.03 -14.32 -13.19
N GLU A 109 -6.98 -15.13 -13.24
CA GLU A 109 -5.57 -14.75 -13.51
C GLU A 109 -5.37 -13.74 -14.67
N ALA A 110 -6.23 -13.77 -15.69
CA ALA A 110 -6.21 -12.87 -16.84
C ALA A 110 -6.69 -11.42 -16.58
N GLU A 111 -7.51 -11.19 -15.56
CA GLU A 111 -8.09 -9.87 -15.24
C GLU A 111 -7.23 -9.06 -14.28
N PHE A 112 -6.25 -9.70 -13.64
CA PHE A 112 -5.40 -9.09 -12.61
C PHE A 112 -4.77 -7.77 -13.09
N LEU A 113 -4.09 -7.78 -14.24
CA LEU A 113 -3.38 -6.61 -14.75
C LEU A 113 -4.31 -5.43 -15.11
N PRO A 114 -5.38 -5.60 -15.92
CA PRO A 114 -6.28 -4.50 -16.20
C PRO A 114 -7.00 -3.99 -14.94
N ALA A 115 -7.44 -4.88 -14.03
CA ALA A 115 -8.11 -4.47 -12.79
C ALA A 115 -7.20 -3.64 -11.87
N HIS A 116 -5.95 -4.07 -11.68
CA HIS A 116 -4.98 -3.31 -10.87
C HIS A 116 -4.58 -2.00 -11.56
N THR A 117 -4.51 -1.98 -12.90
CA THR A 117 -4.24 -0.75 -13.65
C THR A 117 -5.35 0.28 -13.44
N GLU A 118 -6.62 -0.15 -13.49
CA GLU A 118 -7.77 0.72 -13.21
C GLU A 118 -7.75 1.22 -11.76
N LEU A 119 -7.59 0.31 -10.79
CA LEU A 119 -7.54 0.67 -9.36
C LEU A 119 -6.44 1.70 -9.08
N VAL A 120 -5.25 1.51 -9.66
CA VAL A 120 -4.12 2.43 -9.49
C VAL A 120 -4.39 3.79 -10.16
N LEU A 121 -5.01 3.81 -11.34
CA LEU A 121 -5.35 5.07 -12.02
C LEU A 121 -6.43 5.85 -11.27
N GLU A 122 -7.42 5.14 -10.71
CA GLU A 122 -8.46 5.73 -9.88
C GLU A 122 -7.89 6.30 -8.58
N PHE A 123 -7.02 5.54 -7.90
CA PHE A 123 -6.33 5.99 -6.69
C PHE A 123 -5.43 7.20 -6.95
N GLU A 124 -4.70 7.21 -8.09
CA GLU A 124 -3.88 8.36 -8.49
C GLU A 124 -4.74 9.61 -8.74
N ARG A 125 -5.91 9.47 -9.38
CA ARG A 125 -6.86 10.59 -9.57
C ARG A 125 -7.40 11.10 -8.24
N ASN A 126 -7.71 10.19 -7.31
CA ASN A 126 -8.17 10.57 -5.98
C ASN A 126 -7.11 11.39 -5.21
N LEU A 127 -5.83 10.99 -5.29
CA LEU A 127 -4.72 11.80 -4.75
C LEU A 127 -4.59 13.15 -5.45
N GLN A 128 -4.88 13.22 -6.75
CA GLN A 128 -4.82 14.46 -7.54
C GLN A 128 -5.96 15.44 -7.20
N LEU A 129 -7.08 14.97 -6.63
CA LEU A 129 -8.11 15.85 -6.07
C LEU A 129 -7.58 16.61 -4.84
N ILE A 130 -6.71 15.98 -4.05
CA ILE A 130 -6.05 16.59 -2.89
C ILE A 130 -4.89 17.48 -3.33
N ASN A 131 -4.05 16.98 -4.23
CA ASN A 131 -2.92 17.72 -4.78
C ASN A 131 -2.71 17.40 -6.27
N PRO A 132 -3.11 18.32 -7.18
CA PRO A 132 -3.07 18.10 -8.63
C PRO A 132 -1.68 17.88 -9.21
N SER A 133 -0.61 18.19 -8.49
CA SER A 133 0.77 17.98 -8.97
C SER A 133 1.27 16.55 -8.79
N LEU A 134 0.55 15.73 -8.00
CA LEU A 134 0.99 14.39 -7.65
C LEU A 134 0.85 13.39 -8.79
N SER A 135 1.77 12.44 -8.80
CA SER A 135 1.67 11.19 -9.55
C SER A 135 2.10 10.05 -8.64
N LEU A 136 1.56 8.86 -8.88
CA LEU A 136 1.80 7.72 -8.01
C LEU A 136 3.26 7.27 -8.11
N PRO A 137 4.04 7.24 -7.01
CA PRO A 137 5.35 6.63 -7.04
C PRO A 137 5.24 5.11 -7.16
N TYR A 138 6.29 4.48 -7.65
CA TYR A 138 6.42 3.02 -7.64
C TYR A 138 7.54 2.58 -6.71
N TRP A 139 7.40 1.35 -6.20
CA TRP A 139 8.45 0.66 -5.46
C TRP A 139 9.10 -0.38 -6.37
N ASP A 140 10.38 -0.19 -6.65
CA ASP A 140 11.19 -1.18 -7.36
C ASP A 140 11.81 -2.18 -6.37
N PHE A 141 11.03 -3.21 -6.03
CA PHE A 141 11.45 -4.25 -5.10
C PHE A 141 12.56 -5.15 -5.65
N THR A 142 12.88 -5.09 -6.96
CA THR A 142 14.00 -5.86 -7.52
C THR A 142 15.35 -5.36 -7.01
N GLN A 143 15.46 -4.07 -6.68
CA GLN A 143 16.64 -3.52 -5.99
C GLN A 143 16.81 -4.13 -4.60
N ASP A 144 15.69 -4.37 -3.91
CA ASP A 144 15.71 -4.95 -2.57
C ASP A 144 15.97 -6.46 -2.63
N ALA A 145 15.43 -7.16 -3.62
CA ALA A 145 15.80 -8.54 -3.91
C ALA A 145 17.31 -8.69 -4.18
N ALA A 146 17.91 -7.78 -4.96
CA ALA A 146 19.35 -7.78 -5.22
C ALA A 146 20.18 -7.51 -3.94
N ARG A 147 19.72 -6.59 -3.08
CA ARG A 147 20.35 -6.33 -1.78
C ARG A 147 20.26 -7.54 -0.86
N LEU A 148 19.08 -8.15 -0.76
CA LEU A 148 18.84 -9.35 0.02
C LEU A 148 19.74 -10.48 -0.46
N ALA A 149 19.86 -10.72 -1.77
CA ALA A 149 20.76 -11.72 -2.34
C ALA A 149 22.23 -11.46 -1.98
N ALA A 150 22.66 -10.19 -1.96
CA ALA A 150 24.02 -9.82 -1.58
C ALA A 150 24.28 -9.96 -0.06
N ALA A 151 23.30 -9.63 0.79
CA ALA A 151 23.38 -9.76 2.23
C ALA A 151 23.27 -11.21 2.70
N SER A 152 22.52 -12.03 1.97
CA SER A 152 22.30 -13.44 2.27
C SER A 152 23.43 -14.34 1.74
N ALA A 153 24.57 -14.25 2.41
CA ALA A 153 25.35 -15.45 2.75
C ALA A 153 24.58 -16.34 3.77
N GLY A 154 23.27 -16.56 3.54
CA GLY A 154 22.40 -17.51 4.24
C GLY A 154 21.66 -17.04 5.50
N LYS A 155 21.55 -15.73 5.80
CA LYS A 155 20.89 -15.25 7.04
C LYS A 155 19.94 -14.06 6.92
N GLY A 156 19.81 -13.43 5.75
CA GLY A 156 18.90 -12.29 5.55
C GLY A 156 17.44 -12.73 5.49
N GLY A 157 16.61 -12.20 6.39
CA GLY A 157 15.14 -12.36 6.36
C GLY A 157 14.46 -11.06 5.94
N LEU A 158 13.13 -11.02 5.90
CA LEU A 158 12.38 -9.80 5.56
C LEU A 158 12.63 -8.62 6.49
N SER A 159 13.25 -8.82 7.66
CA SER A 159 13.77 -7.72 8.48
C SER A 159 14.75 -6.83 7.72
N GLU A 160 15.49 -7.37 6.76
CA GLU A 160 16.39 -6.58 5.90
C GLU A 160 15.62 -5.82 4.80
N LEU A 161 14.47 -6.34 4.34
CA LEU A 161 13.55 -5.61 3.46
C LEU A 161 12.95 -4.40 4.19
N HIS A 162 12.60 -4.54 5.47
CA HIS A 162 12.07 -3.42 6.23
C HIS A 162 13.12 -2.38 6.62
N GLY A 163 14.40 -2.73 6.56
CA GLY A 163 15.52 -1.79 6.65
C GLY A 163 15.96 -1.19 5.31
N SER A 164 15.32 -1.55 4.19
CA SER A 164 15.83 -1.23 2.86
C SER A 164 15.43 0.18 2.39
N GLY A 165 16.31 1.15 2.64
CA GLY A 165 16.41 2.38 1.85
C GLY A 165 15.21 3.33 1.91
N GLY A 166 14.65 3.58 3.10
CA GLY A 166 13.69 4.67 3.30
C GLY A 166 12.21 4.33 3.17
N LEU A 167 11.82 3.21 2.53
CA LEU A 167 10.40 2.93 2.26
C LEU A 167 9.63 2.51 3.53
N PHE A 168 10.18 1.56 4.27
CA PHE A 168 9.61 1.02 5.51
C PHE A 168 10.31 1.58 6.75
N GLU A 169 10.69 2.85 6.70
CA GLU A 169 11.18 3.58 7.87
C GLU A 169 10.03 4.30 8.56
N SER A 170 10.20 4.61 9.84
CA SER A 170 9.22 5.30 10.68
C SER A 170 8.64 6.58 10.05
N ALA A 171 9.48 7.37 9.38
CA ALA A 171 9.09 8.62 8.72
C ALA A 171 8.30 8.41 7.41
N SER A 172 8.37 7.23 6.80
CA SER A 172 7.71 6.90 5.53
C SER A 172 6.48 6.03 5.78
N LEU A 173 6.49 4.75 5.41
CA LEU A 173 5.37 3.82 5.61
C LEU A 173 5.39 3.11 6.97
N GLY A 174 6.14 3.66 7.93
CA GLY A 174 6.39 3.08 9.25
C GLY A 174 7.43 1.97 9.22
N ALA A 175 8.15 1.81 10.33
CA ALA A 175 9.03 0.66 10.57
C ALA A 175 8.24 -0.57 11.02
N LEU A 176 8.80 -1.76 10.74
CA LEU A 176 8.39 -2.97 11.45
C LEU A 176 9.32 -3.17 12.65
N PRO A 177 8.79 -3.45 13.85
CA PRO A 177 9.59 -3.83 15.01
C PRO A 177 10.52 -4.99 14.66
N SER A 178 11.66 -5.07 15.35
CA SER A 178 12.62 -6.13 15.10
C SER A 178 11.98 -7.52 15.29
N PRO A 179 12.43 -8.58 14.59
CA PRO A 179 11.93 -9.93 14.80
C PRO A 179 12.03 -10.40 16.27
N ALA A 180 12.99 -9.86 17.02
CA ALA A 180 13.12 -10.10 18.46
C ALA A 180 11.95 -9.48 19.24
N GLU A 181 11.54 -8.24 18.95
CA GLU A 181 10.40 -7.59 19.61
C GLU A 181 9.05 -8.23 19.25
N ALA A 182 8.90 -8.70 18.00
CA ALA A 182 7.73 -9.48 17.57
C ALA A 182 7.58 -10.83 18.31
N LEU A 183 8.69 -11.38 18.85
CA LEU A 183 8.74 -12.64 19.60
C LEU A 183 8.84 -12.45 21.14
N LEU A 184 9.37 -11.33 21.63
CA LEU A 184 9.78 -11.12 23.04
C LEU A 184 8.66 -10.78 24.03
N SER A 185 7.45 -10.45 23.56
CA SER A 185 6.26 -10.34 24.41
C SER A 185 5.88 -11.67 25.11
N SER A 186 6.52 -12.78 24.74
CA SER A 186 6.40 -14.10 25.37
C SER A 186 7.18 -14.29 26.69
N THR A 187 8.02 -13.32 27.10
CA THR A 187 8.94 -13.51 28.25
C THR A 187 8.61 -12.71 29.51
N SER A 188 7.53 -11.93 29.53
CA SER A 188 7.08 -11.27 30.77
C SER A 188 6.63 -12.32 31.78
N LYS A 189 7.35 -12.41 32.90
CA LYS A 189 7.11 -13.30 34.05
C LYS A 189 5.78 -13.04 34.81
N LYS A 190 4.77 -12.44 34.17
CA LYS A 190 3.43 -12.35 34.74
C LYS A 190 2.61 -13.57 34.32
N LYS A 191 2.62 -14.56 35.23
CA LYS A 191 1.74 -15.74 35.17
C LYS A 191 0.29 -15.28 35.04
N ASN A 192 -0.42 -15.94 34.12
CA ASN A 192 -1.86 -15.96 33.94
C ASN A 192 -2.48 -14.73 33.26
N GLN A 193 -2.52 -14.75 31.92
CA GLN A 193 -3.78 -14.61 31.18
C GLN A 193 -3.62 -14.99 29.71
N PHE A 194 -4.67 -15.63 29.20
CA PHE A 194 -4.83 -16.38 27.96
C PHE A 194 -4.11 -17.74 27.91
N SER A 195 -4.83 -18.72 28.38
CA SER A 195 -4.63 -20.13 28.06
C SER A 195 -4.89 -20.39 26.58
N GLY A 196 -3.89 -20.93 25.89
CA GLY A 196 -4.03 -21.58 24.57
C GLY A 196 -3.30 -20.86 23.44
N GLY A 197 -1.99 -21.13 23.28
CA GLY A 197 -1.19 -20.73 22.11
C GLY A 197 -0.99 -19.23 21.96
N LYS A 198 0.00 -18.64 22.63
CA LYS A 198 0.27 -17.20 22.52
C LYS A 198 1.74 -16.86 22.30
N VAL A 199 2.09 -16.57 21.06
CA VAL A 199 2.98 -15.44 20.79
C VAL A 199 2.11 -14.19 21.00
N ALA A 200 2.48 -13.31 21.92
CA ALA A 200 1.77 -12.05 22.11
C ALA A 200 2.14 -11.11 20.96
N LEU A 201 1.56 -11.36 19.79
CA LEU A 201 1.76 -10.50 18.63
C LEU A 201 0.90 -9.27 18.84
N ARG A 202 1.50 -8.21 19.37
CA ARG A 202 1.06 -6.87 19.00
C ARG A 202 0.99 -6.89 17.48
N GLY A 203 -0.20 -6.68 16.91
CA GLY A 203 -0.28 -6.19 15.53
C GLY A 203 0.68 -5.03 15.48
N LEU A 204 1.58 -5.01 14.50
CA LEU A 204 2.62 -4.01 14.44
C LEU A 204 1.92 -2.73 13.99
N LEU A 205 1.21 -2.12 14.94
CA LEU A 205 0.78 -0.75 14.90
C LEU A 205 2.05 0.03 14.62
N ALA A 206 1.99 0.95 13.66
CA ALA A 206 3.04 1.95 13.57
C ALA A 206 3.24 2.50 15.00
N GLU A 207 4.48 2.50 15.48
CA GLU A 207 4.78 2.93 16.86
C GLU A 207 4.12 4.29 17.15
N ASP A 208 3.76 4.51 18.41
CA ASP A 208 3.07 5.74 18.83
C ASP A 208 3.80 6.99 18.32
N GLY A 209 3.06 7.90 17.69
CA GLY A 209 3.58 9.16 17.14
C GLY A 209 4.03 9.10 15.68
N HIS A 210 3.98 7.95 15.01
CA HIS A 210 4.21 7.88 13.56
C HIS A 210 2.96 8.20 12.74
N ARG A 211 3.16 8.63 11.48
CA ARG A 211 2.12 9.04 10.52
C ARG A 211 0.92 8.08 10.43
N TRP A 212 1.20 6.77 10.44
CA TRP A 212 0.19 5.72 10.27
C TRP A 212 -0.32 5.12 11.57
N SER A 213 0.09 5.67 12.72
CA SER A 213 -0.37 5.18 14.03
C SER A 213 -1.88 5.40 14.19
N ALA A 214 -2.54 4.37 14.71
CA ALA A 214 -3.98 4.35 15.00
C ALA A 214 -4.90 4.77 13.83
N VAL A 215 -4.48 4.60 12.58
CA VAL A 215 -5.38 4.79 11.44
C VAL A 215 -6.41 3.68 11.44
N SER A 216 -7.66 4.03 11.72
CA SER A 216 -8.78 3.09 11.79
C SER A 216 -9.12 2.56 10.40
N LEU A 217 -9.45 1.28 10.33
CA LEU A 217 -10.10 0.68 9.18
C LEU A 217 -11.60 0.69 9.47
N SER A 218 -12.30 1.74 9.07
CA SER A 218 -13.77 1.74 9.12
C SER A 218 -14.31 0.68 8.16
N ALA A 219 -15.39 0.01 8.56
CA ALA A 219 -16.17 -0.84 7.68
C ALA A 219 -17.13 0.04 6.87
N GLU A 220 -16.61 0.99 6.09
CA GLU A 220 -17.46 1.79 5.21
C GLU A 220 -17.72 1.06 3.90
N GLU A 221 -18.97 1.19 3.46
CA GLU A 221 -19.54 0.46 2.35
C GLU A 221 -19.14 1.13 1.04
N TRP A 222 -18.31 0.45 0.25
CA TRP A 222 -18.23 0.67 -1.18
C TRP A 222 -19.65 0.78 -1.77
N PRO A 223 -19.97 1.78 -2.62
CA PRO A 223 -21.32 2.00 -3.14
C PRO A 223 -21.72 0.87 -4.10
N SER A 224 -22.14 -0.24 -3.54
CA SER A 224 -22.75 -1.36 -4.23
C SER A 224 -23.85 -1.94 -3.34
N SER A 225 -24.84 -2.58 -3.96
CA SER A 225 -25.99 -3.19 -3.28
C SER A 225 -25.67 -4.34 -2.31
N SER A 226 -24.39 -4.68 -2.14
CA SER A 226 -23.91 -5.74 -1.25
C SER A 226 -22.86 -5.12 -0.32
N PRO A 227 -22.68 -5.57 0.93
CA PRO A 227 -21.60 -5.09 1.81
C PRO A 227 -20.23 -5.65 1.39
N SER A 228 -19.14 -4.96 1.72
CA SER A 228 -17.78 -5.39 1.39
C SER A 228 -17.39 -6.59 2.26
N PRO A 229 -16.55 -7.53 1.77
CA PRO A 229 -16.08 -8.63 2.61
C PRO A 229 -15.32 -8.09 3.82
N ILE A 230 -15.74 -8.54 5.01
CA ILE A 230 -15.12 -8.26 6.29
C ILE A 230 -14.64 -9.57 6.91
N ASN A 231 -13.66 -9.49 7.81
CA ASN A 231 -13.25 -10.66 8.57
C ASN A 231 -14.22 -10.95 9.73
N GLY A 232 -13.98 -12.05 10.45
CA GLY A 232 -14.85 -12.45 11.55
C GLY A 232 -14.99 -11.43 12.69
N TYR A 233 -14.15 -10.40 12.75
CA TYR A 233 -14.24 -9.33 13.75
C TYR A 233 -14.98 -8.09 13.24
N GLY A 234 -15.54 -8.14 12.03
CA GLY A 234 -16.28 -7.02 11.44
C GLY A 234 -15.38 -5.92 10.86
N ILE A 235 -14.12 -6.21 10.58
CA ILE A 235 -13.13 -5.24 10.07
C ILE A 235 -12.97 -5.43 8.56
N LEU A 236 -12.86 -4.34 7.80
CA LEU A 236 -12.61 -4.34 6.35
C LEU A 236 -11.26 -4.98 6.02
N ARG A 237 -11.26 -6.31 5.91
CA ARG A 237 -10.12 -7.19 5.69
C ARG A 237 -10.62 -8.46 5.02
N ALA A 238 -9.69 -9.16 4.37
CA ALA A 238 -9.97 -10.47 3.80
C ALA A 238 -10.59 -11.42 4.84
N PRO A 239 -11.70 -12.12 4.52
CA PRO A 239 -12.38 -13.02 5.46
C PRO A 239 -11.50 -14.13 6.04
N TRP A 240 -10.46 -14.56 5.30
CA TRP A 240 -9.49 -15.57 5.72
C TRP A 240 -8.32 -14.99 6.56
N ASN A 241 -8.21 -13.67 6.70
CA ASN A 241 -7.22 -13.04 7.57
C ASN A 241 -7.86 -12.67 8.92
N SER A 242 -7.58 -13.48 9.95
CA SER A 242 -8.18 -13.37 11.28
C SER A 242 -7.50 -12.32 12.18
N ASN A 243 -7.03 -11.21 11.59
CA ASN A 243 -6.44 -10.09 12.32
C ASN A 243 -7.54 -9.26 13.02
N PRO A 244 -7.61 -9.22 14.36
CA PRO A 244 -8.65 -8.50 15.10
C PRO A 244 -8.33 -7.01 15.32
N TYR A 245 -7.16 -6.52 14.88
CA TYR A 245 -6.77 -5.13 15.13
C TYR A 245 -7.55 -4.17 14.20
N PRO A 246 -8.30 -3.20 14.77
CA PRO A 246 -9.16 -2.29 14.00
C PRO A 246 -8.39 -1.19 13.27
N TYR A 247 -7.06 -1.20 13.38
CA TYR A 247 -6.17 -0.23 12.74
C TYR A 247 -5.36 -0.87 11.61
N ILE A 248 -4.85 -0.04 10.70
CA ILE A 248 -3.81 -0.47 9.77
C ILE A 248 -2.69 -1.13 10.55
N SER A 249 -2.36 -2.34 10.13
CA SER A 249 -1.30 -3.12 10.74
C SER A 249 -0.64 -3.98 9.71
N ARG A 250 0.67 -4.15 9.87
CA ARG A 250 1.43 -5.19 9.21
C ARG A 250 1.72 -6.29 10.21
N PHE A 251 1.78 -7.50 9.73
CA PHE A 251 2.04 -8.66 10.52
C PHE A 251 3.31 -9.32 10.00
N GLY A 252 4.38 -9.31 10.80
CA GLY A 252 5.69 -9.85 10.37
C GLY A 252 5.74 -11.38 10.27
N SER A 253 4.60 -12.05 10.12
CA SER A 253 4.51 -13.50 10.00
C SER A 253 3.33 -13.95 9.13
N ILE A 254 3.38 -15.19 8.66
CA ILE A 254 2.31 -15.86 7.91
C ILE A 254 2.04 -17.17 8.65
N PHE A 255 0.90 -17.28 9.32
CA PHE A 255 0.53 -18.44 10.15
C PHE A 255 1.64 -18.92 11.12
N GLY A 256 2.34 -17.97 11.75
CA GLY A 256 3.41 -18.23 12.71
C GLY A 256 4.81 -18.39 12.10
N PHE A 257 4.95 -18.30 10.77
CA PHE A 257 6.26 -18.30 10.09
C PHE A 257 6.69 -16.90 9.74
N ILE A 258 7.93 -16.54 10.10
CA ILE A 258 8.55 -15.30 9.61
C ILE A 258 8.84 -15.48 8.11
N PRO A 259 8.36 -14.58 7.25
CA PRO A 259 8.62 -14.67 5.83
C PRO A 259 10.11 -14.45 5.51
N GLY A 260 10.64 -15.27 4.60
CA GLY A 260 12.04 -15.24 4.20
C GLY A 260 12.29 -14.46 2.91
N ALA A 261 13.57 -14.23 2.59
CA ALA A 261 13.95 -13.48 1.38
C ALA A 261 13.45 -14.14 0.09
N GLU A 262 13.16 -15.44 0.11
CA GLU A 262 12.56 -16.18 -1.00
C GLU A 262 11.17 -15.68 -1.44
N MET A 263 10.51 -14.85 -0.62
CA MET A 263 9.21 -14.26 -0.96
C MET A 263 9.30 -12.96 -1.77
N VAL A 264 10.50 -12.40 -1.93
CA VAL A 264 10.72 -11.17 -2.71
C VAL A 264 11.18 -11.58 -4.11
N PRO A 265 10.37 -11.33 -5.16
CA PRO A 265 10.76 -11.71 -6.51
C PRO A 265 12.03 -10.99 -6.99
N THR A 266 12.87 -11.73 -7.67
CA THR A 266 14.16 -11.29 -8.19
C THR A 266 14.04 -10.68 -9.59
N CYS A 267 15.11 -10.04 -10.07
CA CYS A 267 15.20 -9.61 -11.46
C CYS A 267 15.05 -10.78 -12.45
N GLN A 268 15.51 -11.98 -12.06
CA GLN A 268 15.42 -13.16 -12.90
C GLN A 268 13.97 -13.63 -13.01
N ASP A 269 13.21 -13.63 -11.92
CA ASP A 269 11.79 -14.00 -11.92
C ASP A 269 10.97 -13.11 -12.88
N HIS A 270 11.23 -11.79 -12.86
CA HIS A 270 10.60 -10.86 -13.81
C HIS A 270 11.07 -11.08 -15.25
N ALA A 271 12.36 -11.38 -15.45
CA ALA A 271 12.87 -11.66 -16.78
C ALA A 271 12.27 -12.94 -17.36
N ASP A 272 11.99 -13.93 -16.53
CA ASP A 272 11.35 -15.18 -16.94
C ASP A 272 9.86 -14.97 -17.21
N LEU A 273 9.16 -14.20 -16.36
CA LEU A 273 7.78 -13.78 -16.61
C LEU A 273 7.63 -13.02 -17.93
N LEU A 274 8.54 -12.08 -18.24
CA LEU A 274 8.49 -11.32 -19.51
C LEU A 274 8.86 -12.16 -20.74
N ARG A 275 9.41 -13.37 -20.55
CA ARG A 275 9.72 -14.33 -21.62
C ARG A 275 8.60 -15.34 -21.85
N SER A 276 7.50 -15.28 -21.10
CA SER A 276 6.33 -16.15 -21.34
C SER A 276 5.90 -16.08 -22.80
N GLU A 277 5.71 -17.25 -23.41
CA GLU A 277 5.40 -17.35 -24.85
C GLU A 277 3.96 -16.95 -25.18
N THR A 278 3.06 -17.08 -24.20
CA THR A 278 1.65 -16.75 -24.34
C THR A 278 1.20 -15.75 -23.27
N LEU A 279 0.16 -14.98 -23.60
CA LEU A 279 -0.49 -14.10 -22.63
C LEU A 279 -1.13 -14.89 -21.47
N ALA A 280 -1.56 -16.13 -21.73
CA ALA A 280 -2.12 -16.99 -20.69
C ALA A 280 -1.04 -17.36 -19.67
N ASP A 281 0.12 -17.85 -20.12
CA ASP A 281 1.24 -18.19 -19.21
C ASP A 281 1.70 -16.95 -18.44
N PHE A 282 1.81 -15.80 -19.12
CA PHE A 282 2.11 -14.53 -18.46
C PHE A 282 1.10 -14.19 -17.37
N ALA A 283 -0.19 -14.30 -17.65
CA ALA A 283 -1.26 -13.98 -16.70
C ALA A 283 -1.27 -14.93 -15.50
N GLN A 284 -1.06 -16.23 -15.73
CA GLN A 284 -0.99 -17.24 -14.67
C GLN A 284 0.19 -17.03 -13.72
N ASP A 285 1.34 -16.64 -14.27
CA ASP A 285 2.57 -16.47 -13.51
C ASP A 285 2.70 -15.07 -12.87
N LEU A 286 1.97 -14.06 -13.37
CA LEU A 286 2.06 -12.67 -12.90
C LEU A 286 1.73 -12.52 -11.41
N LEU A 287 0.69 -13.19 -10.92
CA LEU A 287 0.33 -13.14 -9.50
C LEU A 287 1.36 -13.88 -8.61
N PRO A 288 1.66 -15.18 -8.83
CA PRO A 288 2.56 -15.93 -7.96
C PRO A 288 4.03 -15.49 -8.04
N LEU A 289 4.51 -15.06 -9.22
CA LEU A 289 5.91 -14.65 -9.43
C LEU A 289 6.12 -13.13 -9.38
N GLY A 290 5.08 -12.33 -9.64
CA GLY A 290 5.23 -10.87 -9.79
C GLY A 290 4.86 -10.05 -8.55
N LEU A 291 3.84 -10.45 -7.76
CA LEU A 291 3.34 -9.58 -6.67
C LEU A 291 2.73 -10.28 -5.46
N GLY A 292 2.03 -11.40 -5.64
CA GLY A 292 1.19 -12.01 -4.60
C GLY A 292 1.96 -12.38 -3.34
N GLN A 293 3.15 -12.96 -3.50
CA GLN A 293 4.02 -13.30 -2.36
C GLN A 293 4.54 -12.04 -1.64
N LEU A 294 4.79 -10.96 -2.37
CA LEU A 294 5.27 -9.71 -1.80
C LEU A 294 4.20 -9.06 -0.90
N ALA A 295 2.93 -9.11 -1.30
CA ALA A 295 1.81 -8.63 -0.48
C ALA A 295 1.71 -9.39 0.85
N LEU A 296 1.87 -10.72 0.81
CA LEU A 296 1.91 -11.55 2.02
C LEU A 296 3.16 -11.26 2.87
N ALA A 297 4.29 -11.00 2.24
CA ALA A 297 5.54 -10.72 2.94
C ALA A 297 5.50 -9.38 3.70
N VAL A 298 4.92 -8.34 3.10
CA VAL A 298 4.79 -7.00 3.71
C VAL A 298 3.64 -6.95 4.74
N GLY A 299 2.48 -7.53 4.39
CA GLY A 299 1.26 -7.42 5.21
C GLY A 299 1.08 -8.54 6.24
N GLY A 300 1.56 -9.74 5.93
CA GLY A 300 1.37 -10.95 6.73
C GLY A 300 -0.06 -11.50 6.73
N VAL A 301 -0.21 -12.67 7.34
CA VAL A 301 -1.51 -13.34 7.52
C VAL A 301 -1.65 -13.86 8.94
N MET A 302 -2.67 -13.37 9.65
CA MET A 302 -3.03 -13.85 10.96
C MET A 302 -4.10 -14.95 10.86
N GLY A 303 -3.94 -15.99 11.65
CA GLY A 303 -4.81 -17.16 11.64
C GLY A 303 -4.24 -18.30 12.50
N PRO A 304 -4.67 -19.55 12.28
CA PRO A 304 -4.16 -20.69 13.03
C PRO A 304 -2.64 -20.81 12.95
N ASP A 305 -2.00 -21.13 14.09
CA ASP A 305 -0.54 -21.30 14.18
C ASP A 305 -0.11 -22.61 13.48
N TYR A 306 0.07 -22.53 12.16
CA TYR A 306 0.57 -23.64 11.36
C TYR A 306 1.99 -24.01 11.77
N ALA A 307 2.80 -23.07 12.24
CA ALA A 307 4.15 -23.35 12.70
C ALA A 307 4.13 -24.35 13.87
N MET A 308 3.25 -24.13 14.85
CA MET A 308 3.06 -25.07 15.96
C MET A 308 2.53 -26.43 15.47
N ALA A 309 1.49 -26.44 14.63
CA ALA A 309 0.87 -27.68 14.15
C ALA A 309 1.83 -28.54 13.30
N LEU A 310 2.53 -27.94 12.34
CA LEU A 310 3.46 -28.62 11.45
C LEU A 310 4.71 -29.08 12.18
N LYS A 311 5.17 -28.32 13.18
CA LYS A 311 6.24 -28.75 14.09
C LYS A 311 5.82 -29.98 14.90
N ALA A 312 4.60 -30.00 15.44
CA ALA A 312 4.07 -31.17 16.16
C ALA A 312 3.96 -32.41 15.25
N ALA A 313 3.60 -32.20 13.99
CA ALA A 313 3.57 -33.24 12.95
C ALA A 313 4.96 -33.64 12.42
N ARG A 314 6.06 -33.04 12.93
CA ARG A 314 7.45 -33.30 12.51
C ARG A 314 7.70 -33.05 11.02
N VAL A 315 6.97 -32.13 10.41
CA VAL A 315 7.24 -31.67 9.04
C VAL A 315 8.57 -30.92 9.04
N ASN A 316 9.40 -31.13 8.03
CA ASN A 316 10.68 -30.41 7.96
C ASN A 316 10.41 -28.89 7.88
N PRO A 317 11.26 -28.03 8.47
CA PRO A 317 10.98 -26.59 8.55
C PRO A 317 10.80 -25.89 7.19
N ALA A 318 11.55 -26.29 6.17
CA ALA A 318 11.47 -25.69 4.84
C ALA A 318 10.12 -26.01 4.16
N SER A 319 9.71 -27.28 4.17
CA SER A 319 8.39 -27.69 3.67
C SER A 319 7.25 -27.13 4.52
N ALA A 320 7.42 -27.05 5.85
CA ALA A 320 6.41 -26.48 6.73
C ALA A 320 6.14 -25.00 6.39
N ARG A 321 7.19 -24.25 6.10
CA ARG A 321 7.11 -22.87 5.63
C ARG A 321 6.37 -22.76 4.29
N GLN A 322 6.73 -23.58 3.31
CA GLN A 322 6.07 -23.62 2.00
C GLN A 322 4.58 -23.98 2.12
N ILE A 323 4.23 -24.93 2.99
CA ILE A 323 2.83 -25.27 3.29
C ILE A 323 2.08 -24.07 3.89
N ALA A 324 2.72 -23.28 4.77
CA ALA A 324 2.09 -22.09 5.34
C ALA A 324 1.84 -20.99 4.29
N TYR A 325 2.81 -20.74 3.40
CA TYR A 325 2.65 -19.75 2.34
C TYR A 325 1.58 -20.16 1.34
N ALA A 326 1.61 -21.42 0.88
CA ALA A 326 0.56 -21.97 0.04
C ALA A 326 -0.80 -21.95 0.74
N GLY A 327 -0.83 -22.21 2.05
CA GLY A 327 -2.04 -22.17 2.85
C GLY A 327 -2.76 -20.82 2.83
N ALA A 328 -2.02 -19.70 2.73
CA ALA A 328 -2.62 -18.37 2.68
C ALA A 328 -3.43 -18.17 1.40
N ASP A 329 -2.90 -18.64 0.28
CA ASP A 329 -3.55 -18.58 -1.01
C ASP A 329 -4.65 -19.65 -1.17
N ILE A 330 -4.44 -20.86 -0.65
CA ILE A 330 -5.45 -21.94 -0.66
C ILE A 330 -6.69 -21.52 0.12
N GLN A 331 -6.55 -20.85 1.28
CA GLN A 331 -7.70 -20.38 2.05
C GLN A 331 -8.56 -19.39 1.28
N ARG A 332 -7.93 -18.47 0.54
CA ARG A 332 -8.64 -17.56 -0.38
C ARG A 332 -9.46 -18.36 -1.40
N HIS A 333 -8.83 -19.26 -2.13
CA HIS A 333 -9.50 -20.05 -3.16
C HIS A 333 -10.64 -20.91 -2.59
N MET A 334 -10.42 -21.54 -1.45
CA MET A 334 -11.46 -22.31 -0.78
C MET A 334 -12.64 -21.43 -0.37
N TRP A 335 -12.39 -20.20 0.11
CA TRP A 335 -13.45 -19.28 0.48
C TRP A 335 -14.26 -18.82 -0.74
N VAL A 336 -13.57 -18.40 -1.81
CA VAL A 336 -14.21 -17.97 -3.07
C VAL A 336 -15.07 -19.09 -3.68
N GLN A 337 -14.62 -20.34 -3.59
CA GLN A 337 -15.36 -21.52 -4.07
C GLN A 337 -16.46 -22.00 -3.11
N GLY A 338 -16.66 -21.36 -1.96
CA GLY A 338 -17.61 -21.79 -0.94
C GLY A 338 -17.23 -23.07 -0.20
N LEU A 339 -15.97 -23.52 -0.31
CA LEU A 339 -15.41 -24.68 0.39
C LEU A 339 -14.92 -24.32 1.81
N LEU A 340 -14.66 -23.04 2.08
CA LEU A 340 -14.30 -22.51 3.39
C LEU A 340 -15.34 -21.47 3.82
N SER A 341 -15.99 -21.70 4.96
CA SER A 341 -16.82 -20.70 5.62
C SER A 341 -16.02 -19.99 6.69
N CYS A 342 -15.87 -18.67 6.57
CA CYS A 342 -15.26 -17.84 7.60
C CYS A 342 -16.31 -17.37 8.62
N PRO A 343 -15.95 -17.21 9.91
CA PRO A 343 -16.85 -16.63 10.90
C PRO A 343 -17.32 -15.23 10.46
N THR A 344 -18.57 -14.89 10.76
CA THR A 344 -19.16 -13.56 10.49
C THR A 344 -19.29 -12.71 11.75
N GLY A 345 -18.93 -13.26 12.92
CA GLY A 345 -18.99 -12.56 14.20
C GLY A 345 -18.18 -13.26 15.27
N CYS A 346 -17.08 -12.63 15.66
CA CYS A 346 -16.19 -13.01 16.74
C CYS A 346 -16.10 -11.82 17.72
N PRO A 347 -16.09 -12.07 19.04
CA PRO A 347 -15.82 -11.00 19.99
C PRO A 347 -14.42 -10.45 19.76
N LEU A 348 -14.28 -9.12 19.73
CA LEU A 348 -12.96 -8.49 19.74
C LEU A 348 -12.20 -8.94 21.01
N PRO A 349 -10.92 -9.30 20.89
CA PRO A 349 -10.11 -9.59 22.07
C PRO A 349 -10.02 -8.34 22.96
N GLU A 350 -9.91 -8.53 24.28
CA GLU A 350 -9.63 -7.42 25.20
C GLU A 350 -8.31 -6.74 24.80
N MET A 351 -8.40 -5.55 24.21
CA MET A 351 -7.24 -4.71 23.89
C MET A 351 -6.92 -3.85 25.11
N ASN A 352 -5.65 -3.79 25.52
CA ASN A 352 -5.26 -2.94 26.65
C ASN A 352 -5.38 -1.46 26.26
N GLN A 353 -5.67 -0.57 27.22
CA GLN A 353 -5.75 0.88 26.97
C GLN A 353 -4.46 1.47 26.37
N GLU A 354 -3.30 0.85 26.62
CA GLU A 354 -2.01 1.23 26.02
C GLU A 354 -1.90 0.89 24.53
N ASP A 355 -2.79 0.05 23.98
CA ASP A 355 -2.81 -0.33 22.56
C ASP A 355 -3.83 0.52 21.73
N VAL A 356 -4.51 1.48 22.38
CA VAL A 356 -5.72 2.15 21.83
C VAL A 356 -5.66 3.68 21.89
N THR A 357 -4.69 4.32 22.58
CA THR A 357 -4.69 5.79 22.74
C THR A 357 -4.22 6.54 21.49
N PRO A 358 -5.09 7.30 20.79
CA PRO A 358 -4.69 8.14 19.67
C PRO A 358 -4.52 9.58 20.17
N SER A 359 -3.36 10.20 19.92
CA SER A 359 -3.22 11.66 20.08
C SER A 359 -3.38 12.43 18.76
N SER A 360 -3.43 11.75 17.60
CA SER A 360 -3.24 12.40 16.28
C SER A 360 -4.45 12.43 15.35
N SER A 361 -5.52 11.67 15.62
CA SER A 361 -6.70 11.65 14.71
C SER A 361 -7.51 12.94 14.76
N GLN A 362 -7.57 13.61 15.92
CA GLN A 362 -8.26 14.88 16.06
C GLN A 362 -7.49 16.01 15.37
N ASP A 363 -6.15 15.96 15.37
CA ASP A 363 -5.30 16.99 14.79
C ASP A 363 -5.39 17.00 13.26
N ALA A 364 -5.54 15.84 12.61
CA ALA A 364 -5.73 15.77 11.15
C ALA A 364 -7.09 16.35 10.70
N ILE A 365 -8.16 16.09 11.47
CA ILE A 365 -9.48 16.66 11.23
C ILE A 365 -9.45 18.17 11.47
N ASN A 366 -8.87 18.62 12.60
CA ASN A 366 -8.73 20.04 12.90
C ASN A 366 -7.86 20.77 11.86
N SER A 367 -6.77 20.16 11.38
CA SER A 367 -5.89 20.74 10.35
C SER A 367 -6.56 20.81 8.97
N ALA A 368 -7.47 19.88 8.66
CA ALA A 368 -8.25 19.91 7.42
C ALA A 368 -9.42 20.91 7.50
N GLU A 369 -10.03 21.08 8.67
CA GLU A 369 -11.04 22.12 8.93
C GLU A 369 -10.41 23.52 8.96
N ASP A 370 -9.15 23.66 9.39
CA ASP A 370 -8.39 24.92 9.34
C ASP A 370 -7.91 25.30 7.92
N LEU A 371 -8.09 24.43 6.91
CA LEU A 371 -7.81 24.72 5.49
C LEU A 371 -9.01 25.38 4.78
N ASP A 372 -10.05 25.79 5.52
CA ASP A 372 -11.03 26.75 5.00
C ASP A 372 -10.31 28.11 4.72
N HIS A 373 -10.16 28.40 3.42
CA HIS A 373 -9.70 29.62 2.72
C HIS A 373 -8.34 29.50 1.98
N PRO A 374 -8.33 29.81 0.66
CA PRO A 374 -8.69 31.13 0.12
C PRO A 374 -10.17 31.38 -0.17
#